data_AF-A0A2N5Y2P6-F1
#
_entry.id   AF-A0A2N5Y2P6-F1
#
_cell.length_a   1.000
_cell.length_b   1.000
_cell.length_c   1.000
_cell.angle_alpha   90.00
_cell.angle_beta   90.00
_cell.angle_gamma   90.00
#
_symmetry.space_group_name_H-M   'P 1'
#
loop_
_entity.id
_entity.type
_entity.pdbx_description
1 polymer ?
#
loop_
_entity_poly.entity_id
_entity_poly.type
_entity_poly.pdbx_seq_one_letter_code
_entity_poly.pdbx_strand_id
1 'polypeptide(L)' 'MLTLTRKAAEAIIINTDQGEIRLVVVAISGNSVKLAIDAPEDVLVLREEVMPEHKRSII' A
#
# COMPACT_ATOMS: atom_id res chain seq x y z
N MET A 1 12.36 7.66 -1.08
CA MET A 1 11.00 7.77 -1.65
C MET A 1 11.06 7.51 -3.14
N LEU A 2 10.34 6.49 -3.63
CA LEU A 2 10.23 6.16 -5.06
C LEU A 2 8.84 6.58 -5.55
N THR A 3 8.76 7.34 -6.64
CA THR A 3 7.49 7.87 -7.17
C THR A 3 7.19 7.25 -8.53
N LEU A 4 6.00 6.66 -8.67
CA LEU A 4 5.54 5.98 -9.88
C LEU A 4 4.10 6.39 -10.21
N THR A 5 3.78 6.52 -11.49
CA THR A 5 2.40 6.78 -11.95
C THR A 5 1.82 5.47 -12.47
N ARG A 6 0.66 5.05 -11.94
CA ARG A 6 -0.05 3.82 -12.35
C ARG A 6 -1.45 4.13 -12.88
N LYS A 7 -1.86 3.44 -13.93
CA LYS A 7 -3.25 3.41 -14.42
C LYS A 7 -4.09 2.40 -13.63
N ALA A 8 -5.42 2.43 -13.81
CA ALA A 8 -6.28 1.37 -13.30
C ALA A 8 -5.86 0.00 -13.85
N ALA A 9 -6.03 -1.03 -13.02
CA ALA A 9 -5.55 -2.40 -13.19
C ALA A 9 -4.02 -2.60 -13.21
N GLU A 10 -3.22 -1.54 -13.08
CA GLU A 10 -1.77 -1.70 -12.91
C GLU A 10 -1.40 -1.96 -11.45
N ALA A 11 -0.30 -2.69 -11.26
CA ALA A 11 0.20 -3.09 -9.96
C ALA A 11 1.64 -2.62 -9.71
N ILE A 12 1.96 -2.50 -8.43
CA ILE A 12 3.30 -2.29 -7.89
C ILE A 12 3.60 -3.51 -7.03
N ILE A 13 4.77 -4.12 -7.24
CA ILE A 13 5.26 -5.23 -6.44
C ILE A 13 6.44 -4.74 -5.60
N ILE A 14 6.38 -4.99 -4.31
CA ILE A 14 7.41 -4.64 -3.34
C ILE A 14 7.88 -5.96 -2.74
N ASN A 15 9.13 -6.33 -3.01
CA ASN A 15 9.75 -7.49 -2.41
C ASN A 15 10.44 -7.07 -1.11
N THR A 16 10.11 -7.74 -0.02
CA THR A 16 10.71 -7.54 1.30
C THR A 16 11.29 -8.85 1.81
N ASP A 17 12.14 -8.79 2.84
CA ASP A 17 12.67 -9.99 3.49
C ASP A 17 11.57 -10.86 4.14
N GLN A 18 10.43 -10.26 4.46
CA GLN A 18 9.26 -10.90 5.06
C GLN A 18 8.25 -11.42 4.03
N GLY A 19 8.44 -11.12 2.73
CA GLY A 19 7.59 -11.60 1.64
C GLY A 19 7.30 -10.55 0.58
N GLU A 20 6.46 -10.92 -0.38
CA GLU A 20 6.00 -10.05 -1.46
C GLU A 20 4.76 -9.27 -1.02
N ILE A 21 4.78 -7.95 -1.23
CA ILE A 21 3.62 -7.07 -1.08
C ILE A 21 3.21 -6.58 -2.47
N ARG A 22 1.94 -6.81 -2.83
CA ARG A 22 1.38 -6.40 -4.11
C ARG A 22 0.31 -5.34 -3.91
N LEU A 23 0.54 -4.16 -4.46
CA LEU A 23 -0.46 -3.09 -4.52
C LEU A 23 -1.06 -3.01 -5.91
N VAL A 24 -2.38 -3.00 -6.03
CA VAL A 24 -3.11 -2.90 -7.29
C VAL A 24 -4.01 -1.69 -7.27
N VAL A 25 -3.93 -0.85 -8.31
CA VAL A 25 -4.89 0.23 -8.54
C VAL A 25 -6.15 -0.38 -9.14
N VAL A 26 -7.17 -0.65 -8.34
CA VAL A 26 -8.40 -1.30 -8.79
C VAL A 26 -9.24 -0.35 -9.64
N ALA A 27 -9.41 0.90 -9.18
CA ALA A 27 -10.20 1.91 -9.88
C ALA A 27 -9.78 3.31 -9.45
N ILE A 28 -10.03 4.29 -10.32
CA ILE A 28 -9.82 5.70 -10.03
C ILE A 28 -11.18 6.39 -10.16
N SER A 29 -11.59 7.13 -9.14
CA SER A 29 -12.89 7.80 -9.05
C SER A 29 -12.67 9.24 -8.62
N GLY A 30 -12.48 10.14 -9.58
CA GLY A 30 -12.19 11.54 -9.33
C GLY A 30 -10.93 11.70 -8.48
N ASN A 31 -11.11 12.11 -7.23
CA ASN A 31 -10.02 12.34 -6.27
C ASN A 31 -9.70 11.13 -5.40
N SER A 32 -10.44 10.03 -5.54
CA SER A 32 -10.26 8.82 -4.74
C SER A 32 -9.73 7.68 -5.61
N VAL A 33 -8.83 6.89 -5.04
CA VAL A 33 -8.26 5.71 -5.69
C VAL A 33 -8.61 4.49 -4.86
N LYS A 34 -9.16 3.47 -5.53
CA LYS A 34 -9.41 2.16 -4.92
C LYS A 34 -8.14 1.34 -5.04
N LEU A 35 -7.53 1.01 -3.90
CA LEU A 35 -6.32 0.19 -3.82
C LEU A 35 -6.66 -1.17 -3.24
N ALA A 36 -6.16 -2.23 -3.85
CA ALA A 36 -6.08 -3.56 -3.25
C ALA A 36 -4.63 -3.78 -2.83
N ILE A 37 -4.44 -4.29 -1.61
CA ILE A 37 -3.13 -4.60 -1.04
C ILE A 37 -3.17 -6.06 -0.66
N ASP A 38 -2.28 -6.84 -1.25
CA ASP A 38 -2.05 -8.24 -0.93
C ASP A 38 -0.67 -8.33 -0.26
N ALA A 39 -0.63 -8.84 0.95
CA ALA A 39 0.54 -8.87 1.80
C ALA A 39 0.48 -10.10 2.72
N PRO A 40 1.62 -10.64 3.14
CA PRO A 40 1.65 -11.76 4.08
C PRO A 40 1.13 -11.36 5.46
N GLU A 41 0.70 -12.35 6.26
CA GLU A 41 0.00 -12.13 7.55
C GLU A 41 0.85 -11.40 8.62
N ASP A 42 2.17 -11.47 8.50
CA ASP A 42 3.11 -10.80 9.38
C ASP A 42 3.29 -9.31 9.04
N VAL A 43 2.78 -8.86 7.88
CA VAL A 43 2.80 -7.47 7.46
C VAL A 43 1.48 -6.79 7.82
N LEU A 44 1.55 -5.87 8.78
CA LEU A 44 0.41 -5.08 9.21
C LEU A 44 0.07 -3.98 8.18
N VAL A 45 -1.09 -4.08 7.53
CA VAL A 45 -1.61 -3.07 6.60
C VAL A 45 -2.66 -2.21 7.30
N LEU A 46 -2.37 -0.93 7.48
CA LEU A 46 -3.28 0.03 8.11
C LEU A 46 -3.41 1.29 7.27
N ARG A 47 -4.59 1.93 7.37
CA ARG A 47 -4.75 3.31 6.91
C ARG A 47 -4.05 4.23 7.90
N GLU A 48 -3.37 5.25 7.39
CA GLU A 48 -2.53 6.15 8.20
C GLU A 48 -3.31 6.77 9.37
N GLU A 49 -4.56 7.16 9.15
CA GLU A 49 -5.42 7.77 10.17
C GLU A 49 -5.81 6.80 11.31
N VAL A 50 -5.68 5.49 11.10
CA VAL A 50 -5.98 4.45 12.09
C VAL A 50 -4.70 3.99 12.82
N MET A 51 -3.52 4.44 12.40
CA MET A 51 -2.25 4.01 12.96
C MET A 51 -2.14 4.40 14.45
N PRO A 52 -1.89 3.45 15.37
CA PRO A 52 -1.68 3.76 16.79
C PRO A 52 -0.51 4.72 16.98
N GLU A 53 -0.65 5.70 17.88
CA GLU A 53 0.36 6.74 18.13
C GLU A 53 1.74 6.16 18.46
N HIS A 54 1.77 5.02 19.16
CA HIS A 54 2.99 4.30 19.54
C HIS A 54 3.78 3.70 18.35
N LYS A 55 3.19 3.67 17.14
CA LYS A 55 3.85 3.21 15.91
C LYS A 55 4.16 4.35 14.92
N ARG A 56 3.93 5.62 15.26
CA ARG A 56 4.29 6.78 14.42
C ARG A 56 5.78 7.15 14.43
N SER A 57 6.64 6.31 15.01
CA SER A 57 8.08 6.55 14.93
C SER A 57 8.58 5.94 13.63
N ILE A 58 8.72 6.77 12.58
CA ILE A 58 9.72 6.74 11.48
C ILE A 58 9.31 7.87 10.52
N ILE A 59 10.07 8.98 10.55
CA ILE A 59 10.24 9.91 9.43
C ILE A 59 11.73 9.93 9.14
#